data_AF-A0A0B6ZDC5-F1
#
_entry.id   AF-A0A0B6ZDC5-F1
#
_cell.length_a   1.000
_cell.length_b   1.000
_cell.length_c   1.000
_cell.angle_alpha   90.00
_cell.angle_beta   90.00
_cell.angle_gamma   90.00
#
_symmetry.space_group_name_H-M   'P 1'
#
loop_
_entity.id
_entity.type
_entity.pdbx_description
1 polymer ?
#
loop_
_entity_poly.entity_id
_entity_poly.type
_entity_poly.pdbx_seq_one_letter_code
_entity_poly.pdbx_strand_id
1 'polypeptide(L)'
;WYKVFCQHDVDRSGFINASELIRVIRQLFGYQIQPETLETILKRYSRVVPPNGRCIIAFDDFVAVSVRLRAYTDAFRKRDSLTHGGVETGDCVLGYDDFLRCVLCL
;
A
#
# COMPACT_ATOMS: atom_id res chain seq x y z
N TRP A 1 0.60 8.05 -11.56
CA TRP A 1 1.61 7.41 -10.71
C TRP A 1 3.00 8.01 -10.86
N TYR A 2 3.49 8.36 -12.06
CA TYR A 2 4.80 9.01 -12.24
C TYR A 2 5.01 10.28 -11.38
N LYS A 3 4.08 11.24 -11.44
CA LYS A 3 4.15 12.46 -10.60
C LYS A 3 4.21 12.17 -9.10
N VAL A 4 3.45 11.16 -8.65
CA VAL A 4 3.43 10.71 -7.25
C VAL A 4 4.79 10.09 -6.89
N PHE A 5 5.31 9.20 -7.73
CA PHE A 5 6.64 8.62 -7.56
C PHE A 5 7.71 9.71 -7.40
N CYS A 6 7.78 10.68 -8.32
CA CYS A 6 8.75 11.78 -8.24
C CYS A 6 8.57 12.70 -7.01
N GLN A 7 7.36 12.81 -6.47
CA GLN A 7 7.11 13.56 -5.24
C GLN A 7 7.59 12.81 -4.00
N HIS A 8 7.56 11.48 -4.05
CA HIS A 8 7.87 10.63 -2.91
C HIS A 8 9.31 10.11 -2.89
N ASP A 9 9.96 9.98 -4.04
CA ASP A 9 11.40 9.74 -4.25
C ASP A 9 12.18 11.03 -3.94
N VAL A 10 12.48 11.26 -2.66
CA VAL A 10 13.10 12.53 -2.21
C VAL A 10 14.56 12.58 -2.59
N ASP A 11 15.22 11.44 -2.50
CA ASP A 11 16.65 11.32 -2.79
C ASP A 11 16.92 11.21 -4.29
N ARG A 12 15.86 11.14 -5.12
CA ARG A 12 15.94 10.96 -6.58
C ARG A 12 16.78 9.76 -6.95
N SER A 13 16.75 8.72 -6.11
CA SER A 13 17.48 7.48 -6.34
C SER A 13 16.89 6.69 -7.50
N GLY A 14 15.66 6.99 -7.92
CA GLY A 14 14.91 6.19 -8.88
C GLY A 14 14.29 4.95 -8.26
N PHE A 15 14.29 4.85 -6.92
CA PHE A 15 13.70 3.77 -6.14
C PHE A 15 12.91 4.32 -4.96
N ILE A 16 11.96 3.53 -4.47
CA ILE A 16 11.21 3.83 -3.25
C ILE A 16 11.67 2.90 -2.14
N ASN A 17 12.12 3.49 -1.03
CA ASN A 17 12.49 2.76 0.17
C ASN A 17 11.30 2.63 1.15
N ALA A 18 11.54 1.96 2.29
CA ALA A 18 10.53 1.72 3.31
C ALA A 18 9.89 3.02 3.83
N SER A 19 10.71 4.00 4.22
CA SER A 19 10.25 5.27 4.77
C SER A 19 9.42 6.07 3.78
N GLU A 20 9.79 6.03 2.51
CA GLU A 20 9.06 6.69 1.43
C GLU A 20 7.72 6.01 1.16
N LEU A 21 7.69 4.67 1.16
CA LEU A 21 6.46 3.91 0.99
C LEU A 21 5.45 4.14 2.13
N ILE A 22 5.91 4.22 3.39
CA ILE A 22 5.04 4.61 4.53
C ILE A 22 4.40 5.96 4.24
N ARG A 23 5.19 6.93 3.79
CA ARG A 23 4.71 8.28 3.51
C ARG A 23 3.70 8.30 2.36
N VAL A 24 3.92 7.51 1.31
CA VAL A 24 2.96 7.30 0.22
C VAL A 24 1.64 6.78 0.77
N ILE A 25 1.68 5.72 1.59
CA ILE A 25 0.47 5.10 2.13
C ILE A 25 -0.31 6.09 2.99
N ARG A 26 0.38 6.79 3.89
CA ARG A 26 -0.23 7.78 4.77
C ARG A 26 -0.82 8.96 4.00
N GLN A 27 -0.17 9.45 2.94
CA GLN A 27 -0.63 10.63 2.20
C GLN A 27 -1.72 10.31 1.17
N LEU A 28 -1.63 9.16 0.49
CA LEU A 28 -2.59 8.79 -0.55
C LEU A 28 -3.79 8.03 0.00
N PHE A 29 -3.56 7.14 0.96
CA PHE A 29 -4.58 6.26 1.49
C PHE A 29 -5.07 6.69 2.87
N GLY A 30 -4.38 7.61 3.57
CA GLY A 30 -4.85 8.13 4.85
C GLY A 30 -4.76 7.14 6.01
N TYR A 31 -4.16 5.97 5.79
CA TYR A 31 -4.02 4.92 6.80
C TYR A 31 -2.60 4.86 7.36
N GLN A 32 -2.49 4.45 8.63
CA GLN A 32 -1.21 4.09 9.23
C GLN A 32 -0.96 2.60 9.04
N ILE A 33 0.20 2.26 8.50
CA ILE A 33 0.61 0.88 8.28
C ILE A 33 1.62 0.47 9.35
N GLN A 34 1.44 -0.73 9.91
CA GLN A 34 2.40 -1.30 10.86
C GLN A 34 3.73 -1.62 10.16
N PRO A 35 4.88 -1.43 10.84
CA PRO A 35 6.20 -1.72 10.27
C PRO A 35 6.34 -3.14 9.73
N GLU A 36 5.78 -4.16 10.40
CA GLU A 36 5.91 -5.55 9.93
C GLU A 36 5.13 -5.79 8.62
N THR A 37 3.97 -5.14 8.48
CA THR A 37 3.16 -5.23 7.27
C THR A 37 3.88 -4.57 6.10
N LEU A 38 4.51 -3.41 6.36
CA LEU A 38 5.30 -2.71 5.35
C LEU A 38 6.48 -3.56 4.89
N GLU A 39 7.23 -4.19 5.81
CA GLU A 39 8.33 -5.09 5.45
C GLU A 39 7.85 -6.24 4.55
N THR A 40 6.67 -6.78 4.82
CA THR A 40 6.08 -7.85 4.02
C THR A 40 5.77 -7.36 2.60
N ILE A 41 5.22 -6.16 2.45
CA ILE A 41 4.98 -5.53 1.14
C ILE A 41 6.31 -5.31 0.43
N LEU A 42 7.30 -4.73 1.09
CA LEU A 42 8.61 -4.47 0.52
C LEU A 42 9.27 -5.76 0.03
N LYS A 43 9.32 -6.81 0.85
CA LYS A 43 9.90 -8.11 0.47
C LYS A 43 9.16 -8.75 -0.72
N ARG A 44 7.85 -8.56 -0.82
CA ARG A 44 7.03 -9.12 -1.91
C ARG A 44 7.25 -8.42 -3.25
N TYR A 45 7.51 -7.11 -3.25
CA TYR A 45 7.61 -6.30 -4.47
C TYR A 45 9.02 -5.78 -4.78
N SER A 46 9.98 -5.95 -3.86
CA SER A 46 11.39 -5.63 -4.04
C SER A 46 12.05 -6.69 -4.93
N ARG A 47 11.87 -6.57 -6.25
CA ARG A 47 12.54 -7.46 -7.23
C ARG A 47 14.04 -7.24 -7.29
N VAL A 48 14.51 -6.05 -6.92
CA VAL A 48 15.94 -5.70 -6.85
C VAL A 48 16.33 -5.65 -5.38
N VAL A 49 17.13 -6.62 -4.94
CA VAL A 49 17.75 -6.58 -3.62
C VAL A 49 19.21 -6.19 -3.83
N PRO A 50 19.64 -4.97 -3.47
CA PRO A 50 21.03 -4.57 -3.58
C PRO A 50 21.90 -5.39 -2.62
N PRO A 51 23.23 -5.41 -2.82
CA PRO A 51 24.17 -6.16 -1.98
C PRO A 51 24.10 -5.83 -0.48
N ASN A 52 23.59 -4.64 -0.14
CA ASN A 52 23.39 -4.18 1.23
C ASN A 52 22.12 -4.75 1.90
N GLY A 53 21.36 -5.61 1.22
CA GLY A 53 20.16 -6.27 1.74
C GLY A 53 18.94 -5.36 1.92
N ARG A 54 18.99 -4.10 1.49
CA ARG A 54 17.87 -3.17 1.63
C ARG A 54 16.79 -3.47 0.61
N CYS A 55 15.55 -3.65 1.04
CA CYS A 55 14.43 -3.79 0.12
C CYS A 55 14.11 -2.44 -0.52
N ILE A 56 14.07 -2.39 -1.85
CA ILE A 56 13.78 -1.20 -2.64
C ILE A 56 12.76 -1.53 -3.73
N ILE A 57 11.89 -0.58 -4.04
CA ILE A 57 10.83 -0.74 -5.05
C ILE A 57 11.17 0.13 -6.26
N ALA A 58 11.36 -0.50 -7.42
CA ALA A 58 11.55 0.21 -8.69
C ALA A 58 10.22 0.83 -9.17
N PHE A 59 10.27 1.77 -10.12
CA PHE A 59 9.08 2.46 -10.61
C PHE A 59 7.93 1.52 -11.03
N ASP A 60 8.21 0.49 -11.83
CA ASP A 60 7.17 -0.44 -12.28
C ASP A 60 6.53 -1.22 -11.13
N ASP A 61 7.34 -1.63 -10.14
CA ASP A 61 6.85 -2.28 -8.92
C ASP A 61 6.03 -1.33 -8.08
N PHE A 62 6.44 -0.07 -7.99
CA PHE A 62 5.70 0.96 -7.28
C PHE A 62 4.32 1.16 -7.90
N VAL A 63 4.21 1.20 -9.23
CA VAL A 63 2.91 1.29 -9.90
C VAL A 63 2.05 0.06 -9.58
N ALA A 64 2.61 -1.15 -9.67
CA ALA A 64 1.89 -2.38 -9.37
C ALA A 64 1.37 -2.44 -7.92
N VAL A 65 2.23 -2.10 -6.96
CA VAL A 65 1.87 -1.99 -5.53
C VAL A 65 0.80 -0.94 -5.33
N SER A 66 0.96 0.25 -5.91
CA SER A 66 0.06 1.36 -5.69
C SER A 66 -1.34 1.11 -6.25
N VAL A 67 -1.43 0.48 -7.43
CA VAL A 67 -2.72 0.09 -8.03
C VAL A 67 -3.42 -0.94 -7.16
N ARG A 68 -2.70 -1.98 -6.72
CA ARG A 68 -3.29 -3.04 -5.88
C ARG A 68 -3.68 -2.52 -4.49
N LEU A 69 -2.81 -1.73 -3.85
CA LEU A 69 -3.13 -1.08 -2.58
C LEU A 69 -4.36 -0.22 -2.70
N ARG A 70 -4.47 0.61 -3.75
CA ARG A 70 -5.66 1.43 -3.98
C ARG A 70 -6.92 0.59 -4.09
N ALA A 71 -6.91 -0.47 -4.88
CA ALA A 71 -8.07 -1.35 -5.03
C ALA A 71 -8.49 -1.95 -3.69
N TYR A 72 -7.55 -2.50 -2.91
CA TYR A 72 -7.83 -3.08 -1.59
C TYR A 72 -8.30 -2.03 -0.58
N THR A 73 -7.68 -0.85 -0.56
CA THR A 73 -8.09 0.26 0.31
C THR A 73 -9.50 0.74 -0.02
N ASP A 74 -9.84 0.88 -1.30
CA ASP A 74 -11.18 1.31 -1.72
C ASP A 74 -12.25 0.27 -1.35
N ALA A 75 -11.94 -1.02 -1.50
CA ALA A 75 -12.81 -2.11 -1.03
C ALA A 75 -12.99 -2.08 0.48
N PHE A 76 -11.88 -1.92 1.23
CA PHE A 76 -11.88 -1.87 2.68
C PHE A 76 -12.70 -0.68 3.19
N ARG A 77 -12.46 0.53 2.66
CA ARG A 77 -13.20 1.76 3.01
C ARG A 77 -14.69 1.61 2.85
N LYS A 78 -15.12 1.02 1.73
CA LYS A 78 -16.54 0.78 1.48
C LYS A 78 -17.15 -0.10 2.57
N ARG A 79 -16.41 -1.07 3.11
CA ARG A 79 -16.88 -1.95 4.19
C ARG A 79 -16.83 -1.28 5.56
N ASP A 80 -15.75 -0.59 5.86
CA ASP A 80 -15.56 0.22 7.08
C ASP A 80 -16.70 1.25 7.21
N SER A 81 -16.93 2.04 6.16
CA SER A 81 -18.03 3.00 6.10
C SER A 81 -19.40 2.34 6.27
N LEU A 82 -19.68 1.20 5.61
CA LEU A 82 -20.95 0.48 5.80
C LEU A 82 -21.14 -0.05 7.23
N THR A 83 -20.05 -0.48 7.87
CA THR A 83 -20.08 -1.05 9.23
C THR A 83 -20.31 0.04 10.28
N HIS A 84 -19.74 1.24 10.07
CA HIS A 84 -19.78 2.36 11.01
C HIS A 84 -20.70 3.50 10.56
N GLY A 85 -21.77 3.19 9.81
CA GLY A 85 -22.83 4.14 9.51
C GLY A 85 -22.40 5.35 8.66
N GLY A 86 -21.43 5.18 7.78
CA GLY A 86 -20.91 6.20 6.87
C GLY A 86 -19.51 6.72 7.25
N VAL A 87 -18.99 6.38 8.42
CA VAL A 87 -17.71 6.89 8.92
C VAL A 87 -16.57 5.91 8.65
N GLU A 88 -15.43 6.40 8.15
CA GLU A 88 -14.20 5.61 8.04
C GLU A 88 -13.47 5.64 9.38
N THR A 89 -13.36 4.50 10.04
CA THR A 89 -12.68 4.36 11.34
C THR A 89 -11.31 3.69 11.23
N GLY A 90 -11.08 2.96 10.15
CA GLY A 90 -9.87 2.14 9.95
C GLY A 90 -9.97 0.72 10.47
N ASP A 91 -11.11 0.31 11.00
CA ASP A 91 -11.36 -1.05 11.48
C ASP A 91 -12.70 -1.55 10.95
N CYS A 92 -12.76 -2.72 10.31
CA CYS A 92 -14.01 -3.32 9.89
C CYS A 92 -14.06 -4.83 10.17
N VAL A 93 -15.27 -5.34 10.42
CA VAL A 93 -15.50 -6.78 10.56
C VAL A 93 -15.84 -7.35 9.19
N LEU A 94 -14.97 -8.23 8.69
CA LEU A 94 -15.16 -8.90 7.41
C LEU A 94 -15.49 -10.37 7.65
N GLY A 95 -16.65 -10.80 7.15
CA GLY A 95 -16.93 -12.22 6.98
C GLY A 95 -16.01 -12.83 5.92
N TYR A 96 -15.86 -14.15 5.92
CA TYR A 96 -14.94 -14.85 5.02
C TYR A 96 -15.24 -14.59 3.53
N ASP A 97 -16.51 -14.65 3.12
CA ASP A 97 -16.92 -14.38 1.72
C ASP A 97 -16.63 -12.93 1.33
N ASP A 98 -16.86 -11.99 2.24
CA ASP A 98 -16.59 -10.58 2.03
C ASP A 98 -15.10 -10.29 1.89
N PHE A 99 -14.28 -10.94 2.71
CA PHE A 99 -12.82 -10.91 2.57
C PHE A 99 -12.38 -11.45 1.20
N LEU A 100 -12.89 -12.61 0.77
CA LEU A 100 -12.55 -13.18 -0.53
C LEU A 100 -12.96 -12.26 -1.69
N ARG A 101 -14.14 -11.64 -1.63
CA ARG A 101 -14.56 -10.64 -2.62
C ARG A 101 -13.65 -9.42 -2.64
N CYS A 102 -13.18 -8.96 -1.49
CA CYS A 102 -12.25 -7.83 -1.41
C CYS A 102 -10.85 -8.17 -1.95
N VAL A 103 -10.37 -9.42 -1.81
CA VAL A 103 -9.00 -9.77 -2.17
C VAL A 103 -8.88 -10.42 -3.56
N LEU A 104 -9.88 -11.20 -3.99
CA LEU A 104 -9.82 -12.01 -5.21
C LEU A 104 -10.62 -11.46 -6.39
N CYS A 105 -11.64 -10.64 -6.13
CA CYS A 105 -12.48 -10.09 -7.19
C CYS A 105 -12.06 -8.68 -7.66
N LEU A 106 -10.91 -8.20 -7.18
CA LEU A 106 -10.28 -6.91 -7.52
C LEU A 106 -8.91 -7.12 -8.16
#